data_AF-A0A498SSK8-F1
#
_entry.id   AF-A0A498SSK8-F1
#
_cell.length_a   1.000
_cell.length_b   1.000
_cell.length_c   1.000
_cell.angle_alpha   90.00
_cell.angle_beta   90.00
_cell.angle_gamma   90.00
#
_symmetry.space_group_name_H-M   'P 1'
#
loop_
_entity.id
_entity.type
_entity.pdbx_description
1 polymer ?
#
loop_
_entity_poly.entity_id
_entity_poly.type
_entity_poly.pdbx_seq_one_letter_code
_entity_poly.pdbx_strand_id
1 'polypeptide(L)'
;MQSTALRFLEVSSEYRLSSNDFETTVWITDPDIEFRRATILEEHNDNVTVGFHDENGHFEKRIIPKSEVKLPSVSYFVEDMCNLSELNDACVLEAVRSRYEAQLIHTYSGLFCIVVNPWKNIPIYTKEVMEVYMHTVDRNYYHLPPHIYAVAQTAYDGLLSGNNQSILITGESGAGKTVNTKRIIEYLGAVSEYRGQFGISDGIDKRLTAAGIVIEAFANASTIYNSNSSRLGKFIRMDYDDDMIMKGAQIQTCLLEKSRVVKQNNDDRNFHIFYQLLSDGFDKDLRYSFGLGQSANAYKFLNQGGKIKDPEIDDAQGAVDTL
;
A
#
# COMPACT_ATOMS: atom_id res chain seq x y z
N MET A 1 -7.24 14.50 25.74
CA MET A 1 -6.85 15.21 24.50
C MET A 1 -6.46 14.15 23.49
N GLN A 2 -7.21 13.98 22.40
CA GLN A 2 -6.73 13.15 21.29
C GLN A 2 -5.42 13.74 20.78
N SER A 3 -4.41 12.90 20.56
CA SER A 3 -3.12 13.33 20.03
C SER A 3 -3.34 13.97 18.66
N THR A 4 -2.79 15.18 18.45
CA THR A 4 -2.79 15.84 17.13
C THR A 4 -2.14 14.97 16.04
N ALA A 5 -1.36 13.95 16.43
CA ALA A 5 -0.76 12.97 15.53
C ALA A 5 -1.79 12.17 14.72
N LEU A 6 -2.99 11.91 15.26
CA LEU A 6 -4.00 11.07 14.60
C LEU A 6 -4.90 11.84 13.61
N ARG A 7 -4.72 13.15 13.45
CA ARG A 7 -5.62 13.99 12.63
C ARG A 7 -5.76 13.54 11.17
N PHE A 8 -4.78 12.82 10.63
CA PHE A 8 -4.78 12.30 9.26
C PHE A 8 -5.27 10.84 9.17
N LEU A 9 -5.68 10.25 10.30
CA LEU A 9 -6.17 8.88 10.40
C LEU A 9 -7.63 8.82 10.83
N GLU A 10 -8.16 9.91 11.41
CA GLU A 10 -9.53 9.99 11.88
C GLU A 10 -10.47 10.56 10.81
N VAL A 11 -11.69 10.01 10.76
CA VAL A 11 -12.79 10.57 9.96
C VAL A 11 -13.18 11.94 10.53
N SER A 12 -13.12 12.99 9.71
CA SER A 12 -13.60 14.33 10.08
C SER A 12 -15.06 14.27 10.56
N SER A 13 -15.42 15.09 11.55
CA SER A 13 -16.80 15.19 12.05
C SER A 13 -17.80 15.56 10.95
N GLU A 14 -17.36 16.26 9.91
CA GLU A 14 -18.17 16.64 8.75
C GLU A 14 -18.68 15.43 7.97
N TYR A 15 -17.93 14.31 7.99
CA TYR A 15 -18.30 13.06 7.33
C TYR A 15 -19.10 12.12 8.24
N ARG A 16 -19.19 12.42 9.55
CA ARG A 16 -19.77 11.51 10.54
C ARG A 16 -21.30 11.54 10.58
N LEU A 17 -22.00 12.46 9.89
CA LEU A 17 -23.47 12.51 9.85
C LEU A 17 -24.06 13.18 8.59
N SER A 18 -24.88 12.43 7.85
CA SER A 18 -26.27 12.81 7.53
C SER A 18 -27.04 11.56 7.08
N SER A 19 -27.57 10.83 8.06
CA SER A 19 -28.48 9.68 7.86
C SER A 19 -29.88 10.16 7.46
N ASN A 20 -30.02 10.73 6.26
CA ASN A 20 -31.32 11.04 5.67
C ASN A 20 -31.29 10.67 4.18
N ASP A 21 -32.32 9.93 3.74
CA ASP A 21 -32.62 9.45 2.37
C ASP A 21 -32.02 8.12 1.88
N PHE A 22 -32.07 7.06 2.70
CA PHE A 22 -31.85 5.68 2.22
C PHE A 22 -33.13 4.89 1.92
N GLU A 23 -34.33 5.35 2.29
CA GLU A 23 -35.56 4.55 2.13
C GLU A 23 -35.88 4.22 0.66
N THR A 24 -35.54 5.12 -0.27
CA THR A 24 -35.78 4.92 -1.71
C THR A 24 -34.48 4.83 -2.52
N THR A 25 -33.32 4.89 -1.87
CA THR A 25 -32.01 4.87 -2.55
C THR A 25 -31.49 3.45 -2.65
N VAL A 26 -31.01 3.08 -3.83
CA VAL A 26 -30.45 1.76 -4.11
C VAL A 26 -29.21 1.84 -4.98
N TRP A 27 -28.42 0.77 -4.97
CA TRP A 27 -27.30 0.57 -5.87
C TRP A 27 -27.71 -0.27 -7.07
N ILE A 28 -27.28 0.18 -8.25
CA ILE A 28 -27.45 -0.53 -9.52
C ILE A 28 -26.09 -0.71 -10.19
N THR A 29 -25.94 -1.75 -10.99
CA THR A 29 -24.74 -1.94 -11.82
C THR A 29 -24.70 -0.90 -12.93
N ASP A 30 -23.53 -0.33 -13.17
CA ASP A 30 -23.30 0.68 -14.20
C ASP A 30 -22.06 0.29 -15.02
N PRO A 31 -22.14 0.25 -16.36
CA PRO A 31 -21.03 -0.22 -17.19
C PRO A 31 -19.81 0.70 -17.16
N ASP A 32 -19.97 1.98 -16.77
CA ASP A 32 -18.90 2.96 -16.79
C ASP A 32 -18.23 3.13 -15.42
N ILE A 33 -19.01 3.09 -14.33
CA ILE A 33 -18.53 3.35 -12.96
C ILE A 33 -18.70 2.18 -11.99
N GLU A 34 -19.02 1.00 -12.52
CA GLU A 34 -19.31 -0.27 -11.83
C GLU A 34 -20.62 -0.26 -11.02
N PHE A 35 -20.78 0.71 -10.11
CA PHE A 35 -21.98 0.87 -9.29
C PHE A 35 -22.42 2.33 -9.18
N ARG A 36 -23.72 2.57 -9.29
CA ARG A 36 -24.35 3.90 -9.19
C ARG A 36 -25.48 3.92 -8.17
N ARG A 37 -25.60 5.03 -7.41
CA ARG A 37 -26.77 5.30 -6.58
C ARG A 37 -27.94 5.75 -7.46
N ALA A 38 -29.10 5.14 -7.28
CA ALA A 38 -30.32 5.50 -7.96
C ALA A 38 -31.50 5.56 -6.97
N THR A 39 -32.53 6.31 -7.32
CA THR A 39 -33.76 6.44 -6.54
C THR A 39 -34.85 5.59 -7.16
N ILE A 40 -35.53 4.77 -6.35
CA ILE A 40 -36.72 4.02 -6.75
C ILE A 40 -37.84 5.02 -7.07
N LEU A 41 -38.37 4.94 -8.30
CA LEU A 41 -39.49 5.77 -8.75
C LEU A 41 -40.81 5.01 -8.71
N GLU A 42 -40.80 3.77 -9.23
CA GLU A 42 -41.98 2.90 -9.29
C GLU A 42 -41.57 1.45 -9.04
N GLU A 43 -42.33 0.75 -8.22
CA GLU A 43 -42.19 -0.69 -8.03
C GLU A 43 -43.23 -1.47 -8.86
N HIS A 44 -42.77 -2.46 -9.59
CA HIS A 44 -43.60 -3.47 -10.24
C HIS A 44 -43.37 -4.82 -9.54
N ASN A 45 -44.07 -5.89 -9.97
CA ASN A 45 -43.96 -7.21 -9.30
C ASN A 45 -42.52 -7.73 -9.28
N ASP A 46 -41.90 -7.86 -10.46
CA ASP A 46 -40.54 -8.44 -10.60
C ASP A 46 -39.45 -7.39 -10.89
N ASN A 47 -39.85 -6.18 -11.25
CA ASN A 47 -38.95 -5.10 -11.68
C ASN A 47 -39.16 -3.84 -10.85
N VAL A 48 -38.15 -2.98 -10.84
CA VAL A 48 -38.22 -1.63 -10.29
C VAL A 48 -37.75 -0.62 -11.34
N THR A 49 -38.48 0.48 -11.45
CA THR A 49 -38.07 1.64 -12.25
C THR A 49 -37.26 2.57 -11.35
N VAL A 50 -35.99 2.77 -11.68
CA VAL A 50 -35.07 3.65 -10.94
C VAL A 50 -34.72 4.88 -11.77
N GLY A 51 -34.45 5.99 -11.08
CA GLY A 51 -33.97 7.24 -11.68
C GLY A 51 -32.62 7.65 -11.09
N PHE A 52 -31.72 8.16 -11.94
CA PHE A 52 -30.42 8.68 -11.53
C PHE A 52 -29.93 9.74 -12.54
N HIS A 53 -28.90 10.49 -12.17
CA HIS A 53 -28.21 11.39 -13.09
C HIS A 53 -26.94 10.74 -13.65
N ASP A 54 -26.73 10.85 -14.95
CA ASP A 54 -25.47 10.45 -15.61
C ASP A 54 -24.32 11.41 -15.22
N GLU A 55 -23.10 11.12 -15.70
CA GLU A 55 -21.92 11.96 -15.44
C GLU A 55 -22.04 13.39 -16.02
N ASN A 56 -22.97 13.62 -16.95
CA ASN A 56 -23.26 14.93 -17.55
C ASN A 56 -24.41 15.67 -16.83
N GLY A 57 -25.02 15.06 -15.80
CA GLY A 57 -26.16 15.59 -15.07
C GLY A 57 -27.52 15.35 -15.75
N HIS A 58 -27.60 14.59 -16.84
CA HIS A 58 -28.87 14.22 -17.47
C HIS A 58 -29.58 13.16 -16.64
N PHE A 59 -30.88 13.36 -16.44
CA PHE A 59 -31.72 12.40 -15.72
C PHE A 59 -32.07 11.22 -16.62
N GLU A 60 -31.72 10.02 -16.20
CA GLU A 60 -32.05 8.76 -16.85
C GLU A 60 -33.01 7.93 -16.00
N LYS A 61 -33.80 7.09 -16.68
CA LYS A 61 -34.62 6.05 -16.04
C LYS A 61 -34.24 4.68 -16.58
N ARG A 62 -34.12 3.69 -15.70
CA ARG A 62 -33.90 2.29 -16.08
C ARG A 62 -34.90 1.40 -15.36
N ILE A 63 -35.35 0.35 -16.05
CA ILE A 63 -36.15 -0.72 -15.47
C ILE A 63 -35.21 -1.89 -15.21
N ILE A 64 -35.10 -2.31 -13.96
CA ILE A 64 -34.13 -3.32 -13.51
C ILE A 64 -34.86 -4.39 -12.71
N PRO A 65 -34.51 -5.68 -12.84
CA PRO A 65 -35.04 -6.74 -11.97
C PRO A 65 -34.74 -6.45 -10.50
N LYS A 66 -35.72 -6.67 -9.61
CA LYS A 66 -35.52 -6.44 -8.16
C LYS A 66 -34.35 -7.22 -7.57
N SER A 67 -34.00 -8.37 -8.16
CA SER A 67 -32.87 -9.21 -7.75
C SER A 67 -31.48 -8.63 -8.04
N GLU A 68 -31.38 -7.66 -8.96
CA GLU A 68 -30.12 -7.03 -9.36
C GLU A 68 -29.82 -5.76 -8.57
N VAL A 69 -30.79 -5.30 -7.78
CA VAL A 69 -30.69 -4.09 -6.96
C VAL A 69 -30.02 -4.42 -5.63
N LYS A 70 -29.04 -3.62 -5.22
CA LYS A 70 -28.33 -3.79 -3.94
C LYS A 70 -28.73 -2.67 -2.97
N LEU A 71 -28.95 -3.03 -1.70
CA LEU A 71 -29.30 -2.05 -0.66
C LEU A 71 -28.07 -1.25 -0.21
N PRO A 72 -28.20 0.05 0.09
CA PRO A 72 -27.10 0.84 0.64
C PRO A 72 -26.89 0.56 2.13
N SER A 73 -25.65 0.69 2.59
CA SER A 73 -25.33 0.70 4.02
C SER A 73 -25.68 2.07 4.62
N VAL A 74 -26.17 2.08 5.87
CA VAL A 74 -26.53 3.31 6.61
C VAL A 74 -25.32 4.22 6.81
N SER A 75 -24.13 3.63 6.94
CA SER A 75 -22.86 4.34 7.03
C SER A 75 -21.84 3.73 6.06
N TYR A 76 -21.10 4.60 5.38
CA TYR A 76 -20.02 4.25 4.47
C TYR A 76 -18.64 4.66 5.02
N PHE A 77 -18.56 5.54 6.02
CA PHE A 77 -17.30 5.89 6.70
C PHE A 77 -16.95 4.93 7.84
N VAL A 78 -16.98 3.62 7.56
CA VAL A 78 -16.62 2.58 8.53
C VAL A 78 -15.11 2.36 8.60
N GLU A 79 -14.56 2.18 9.80
CA GLU A 79 -13.14 1.83 9.96
C GLU A 79 -12.88 0.35 9.71
N ASP A 80 -13.87 -0.50 9.98
CA ASP A 80 -13.91 -1.91 9.64
C ASP A 80 -15.16 -2.21 8.82
N MET A 81 -14.98 -2.75 7.62
CA MET A 81 -16.08 -3.10 6.71
C MET A 81 -16.99 -4.20 7.24
N CYS A 82 -16.57 -4.96 8.25
CA CYS A 82 -17.47 -5.87 8.95
C CYS A 82 -18.60 -5.15 9.72
N ASN A 83 -18.50 -3.82 9.89
CA ASN A 83 -19.53 -3.00 10.54
C ASN A 83 -20.52 -2.35 9.54
N LEU A 84 -20.44 -2.66 8.24
CA LEU A 84 -21.45 -2.24 7.27
C LEU A 84 -22.80 -2.90 7.61
N SER A 85 -23.90 -2.15 7.52
CA SER A 85 -25.24 -2.73 7.74
C SER A 85 -25.65 -3.66 6.60
N GLU A 86 -25.19 -3.34 5.39
CA GLU A 86 -25.41 -4.13 4.18
C GLU A 86 -24.06 -4.53 3.60
N LEU A 87 -23.80 -5.84 3.56
CA LEU A 87 -22.55 -6.38 3.04
C LEU A 87 -22.72 -6.81 1.59
N ASN A 88 -22.51 -5.85 0.68
CA ASN A 88 -22.47 -6.10 -0.76
C ASN A 88 -21.32 -5.31 -1.42
N ASP A 89 -20.94 -5.72 -2.63
CA ASP A 89 -19.76 -5.16 -3.32
C ASP A 89 -19.85 -3.64 -3.54
N ALA A 90 -21.06 -3.10 -3.73
CA ALA A 90 -21.25 -1.66 -3.91
C ALA A 90 -20.96 -0.89 -2.61
N CYS A 91 -21.45 -1.39 -1.47
CA CYS A 91 -21.16 -0.80 -0.16
C CYS A 91 -19.68 -0.93 0.24
N VAL A 92 -19.04 -2.05 -0.08
CA VAL A 92 -17.60 -2.24 0.12
C VAL A 92 -16.80 -1.24 -0.72
N LEU A 93 -17.12 -1.12 -2.02
CA LEU A 93 -16.45 -0.18 -2.91
C LEU A 93 -16.63 1.26 -2.44
N GLU A 94 -17.84 1.64 -2.04
CA GLU A 94 -18.11 3.00 -1.55
C GLU A 94 -17.35 3.29 -0.25
N ALA A 95 -17.33 2.35 0.70
CA ALA A 95 -16.62 2.56 1.97
C ALA A 95 -15.12 2.80 1.75
N VAL A 96 -14.50 2.02 0.86
CA VAL A 96 -13.09 2.21 0.49
C VAL A 96 -12.89 3.53 -0.27
N ARG A 97 -13.77 3.84 -1.23
CA ARG A 97 -13.70 5.06 -2.06
C ARG A 97 -13.84 6.33 -1.22
N SER A 98 -14.87 6.44 -0.38
CA SER A 98 -15.11 7.62 0.45
C SER A 98 -13.99 7.87 1.45
N ARG A 99 -13.43 6.81 2.04
CA ARG A 99 -12.24 6.93 2.89
C ARG A 99 -11.03 7.42 2.10
N TYR A 100 -10.79 6.86 0.92
CA TYR A 100 -9.68 7.27 0.07
C TYR A 100 -9.78 8.74 -0.35
N GLU A 101 -10.97 9.21 -0.73
CA GLU A 101 -11.25 10.62 -1.06
C GLU A 101 -10.98 11.55 0.13
N ALA A 102 -11.29 11.10 1.34
CA ALA A 102 -10.95 11.78 2.60
C ALA A 102 -9.47 11.60 3.02
N GLN A 103 -8.62 11.05 2.15
CA GLN A 103 -7.20 10.75 2.41
C GLN A 103 -6.93 9.69 3.49
N LEU A 104 -7.94 8.89 3.84
CA LEU A 104 -7.85 7.78 4.78
C LEU A 104 -7.58 6.49 3.99
N ILE A 105 -6.29 6.15 3.85
CA ILE A 105 -5.87 5.07 2.94
C ILE A 105 -6.02 3.65 3.50
N HIS A 106 -6.24 3.54 4.81
CA HIS A 106 -6.32 2.27 5.53
C HIS A 106 -7.77 1.98 5.93
N THR A 107 -8.22 0.74 5.70
CA THR A 107 -9.56 0.27 6.12
C THR A 107 -9.46 -1.19 6.52
N TYR A 108 -10.05 -1.58 7.65
CA TYR A 108 -10.11 -2.99 8.02
C TYR A 108 -11.23 -3.72 7.29
N SER A 109 -11.03 -5.02 7.12
CA SER A 109 -12.03 -5.99 6.68
C SER A 109 -11.88 -7.23 7.55
N GLY A 110 -12.43 -7.16 8.76
CA GLY A 110 -12.17 -8.14 9.80
C GLY A 110 -10.68 -8.29 10.07
N LEU A 111 -10.10 -9.42 9.68
CA LEU A 111 -8.67 -9.73 9.90
C LEU A 111 -7.72 -9.04 8.91
N PHE A 112 -8.24 -8.48 7.81
CA PHE A 112 -7.42 -7.87 6.77
C PHE A 112 -7.31 -6.35 6.97
N CYS A 113 -6.16 -5.78 6.62
CA CYS A 113 -5.98 -4.33 6.48
C CYS A 113 -5.83 -4.00 5.00
N ILE A 114 -6.82 -3.33 4.44
CA ILE A 114 -6.80 -2.83 3.06
C ILE A 114 -6.05 -1.50 3.05
N VAL A 115 -5.09 -1.38 2.13
CA VAL A 115 -4.31 -0.16 1.91
C VAL A 115 -4.45 0.26 0.46
N VAL A 116 -5.02 1.45 0.22
CA VAL A 116 -5.11 2.04 -1.12
C VAL A 116 -3.95 3.00 -1.33
N ASN A 117 -3.13 2.79 -2.36
CA ASN A 117 -1.96 3.64 -2.61
C ASN A 117 -2.38 5.10 -2.89
N PRO A 118 -1.98 6.09 -2.07
CA PRO A 118 -2.37 7.49 -2.26
C PRO A 118 -1.66 8.21 -3.40
N TRP A 119 -0.60 7.62 -3.98
CA TRP A 119 0.27 8.24 -4.99
C TRP A 119 0.84 9.62 -4.58
N LYS A 120 0.88 9.88 -3.27
CA LYS A 120 1.43 11.09 -2.66
C LYS A 120 1.86 10.81 -1.22
N ASN A 121 2.74 11.63 -0.69
CA ASN A 121 3.14 11.53 0.70
C ASN A 121 2.04 12.08 1.62
N ILE A 122 1.63 11.26 2.59
CA ILE A 122 0.70 11.65 3.66
C ILE A 122 1.46 11.49 4.99
N PRO A 123 1.39 12.46 5.91
CA PRO A 123 2.14 12.45 7.18
C PRO A 123 1.52 11.51 8.22
N ILE A 124 1.44 10.22 7.89
CA ILE A 124 0.88 9.13 8.75
C ILE A 124 1.95 8.18 9.28
N TYR A 125 3.20 8.28 8.80
CA TYR A 125 4.32 7.45 9.22
C TYR A 125 5.31 8.21 10.14
N THR A 126 4.84 9.22 10.88
CA THR A 126 5.69 9.99 11.78
C THR A 126 5.99 9.22 13.07
N LYS A 127 7.02 9.64 13.81
CA LYS A 127 7.37 9.03 15.10
C LYS A 127 6.24 9.16 16.12
N GLU A 128 5.54 10.29 16.11
CA GLU A 128 4.41 10.54 17.02
C GLU A 128 3.25 9.57 16.73
N VAL A 129 2.98 9.26 15.45
CA VAL A 129 1.99 8.24 15.10
C VAL A 129 2.46 6.86 15.57
N MET A 130 3.71 6.50 15.29
CA MET A 130 4.31 5.22 15.71
C MET A 130 4.19 4.99 17.23
N GLU A 131 4.56 5.99 18.04
CA GLU A 131 4.44 5.95 19.51
C GLU A 131 3.00 5.72 19.98
N VAL A 132 2.01 6.34 19.34
CA VAL A 132 0.60 6.14 19.69
C VAL A 132 0.18 4.67 19.53
N TYR A 133 0.60 4.01 18.43
CA TYR A 133 0.28 2.59 18.22
C TYR A 133 1.06 1.66 19.15
N MET A 134 2.31 2.00 19.50
CA MET A 134 3.14 1.21 20.43
C MET A 134 2.57 1.15 21.85
N HIS A 135 1.95 2.24 22.32
CA HIS A 135 1.43 2.34 23.69
C HIS A 135 0.00 1.83 23.87
N THR A 136 -0.55 1.08 22.90
CA THR A 136 -1.94 0.60 22.94
C THR A 136 -2.23 -0.30 24.14
N VAL A 137 -1.30 -1.19 24.49
CA VAL A 137 -1.41 -2.09 25.64
C VAL A 137 -1.36 -1.34 26.97
N ASP A 138 -0.50 -0.32 27.10
CA ASP A 138 -0.31 0.42 28.36
C ASP A 138 -1.39 1.48 28.63
N ARG A 139 -2.07 1.95 27.58
CA ARG A 139 -2.95 3.14 27.67
C ARG A 139 -4.44 2.84 27.55
N ASN A 140 -4.87 1.57 27.50
CA ASN A 140 -6.29 1.21 27.32
C ASN A 140 -6.94 1.94 26.13
N TYR A 141 -6.19 2.14 25.03
CA TYR A 141 -6.75 2.70 23.80
C TYR A 141 -7.58 1.63 23.11
N TYR A 142 -8.87 1.57 23.42
CA TYR A 142 -9.74 0.52 22.90
C TYR A 142 -10.06 0.63 21.41
N HIS A 143 -9.80 1.77 20.75
CA HIS A 143 -10.12 1.95 19.34
C HIS A 143 -9.17 2.96 18.67
N LEU A 144 -8.03 2.48 18.14
CA LEU A 144 -7.21 3.27 17.23
C LEU A 144 -7.72 3.13 15.79
N PRO A 145 -7.57 4.17 14.95
CA PRO A 145 -7.94 4.08 13.54
C PRO A 145 -7.19 2.95 12.79
N PRO A 146 -7.66 2.54 11.61
CA PRO A 146 -6.97 1.56 10.79
C PRO A 146 -5.57 2.03 10.39
N HIS A 147 -4.56 1.18 10.60
CA HIS A 147 -3.18 1.46 10.20
C HIS A 147 -2.32 0.19 10.15
N ILE A 148 -1.32 0.14 9.26
CA ILE A 148 -0.35 -0.98 9.21
C ILE A 148 0.46 -1.15 10.51
N TYR A 149 0.58 -0.10 11.31
CA TYR A 149 1.24 -0.16 12.62
C TYR A 149 0.44 -0.99 13.63
N ALA A 150 -0.89 -0.96 13.57
CA ALA A 150 -1.71 -1.85 14.38
C ALA A 150 -1.50 -3.32 13.98
N VAL A 151 -1.40 -3.60 12.68
CA VAL A 151 -1.10 -4.95 12.16
C VAL A 151 0.27 -5.42 12.67
N ALA A 152 1.28 -4.55 12.58
CA ALA A 152 2.62 -4.84 13.08
C ALA A 152 2.64 -5.05 14.60
N GLN A 153 1.93 -4.21 15.36
CA GLN A 153 1.80 -4.34 16.82
C GLN A 153 1.10 -5.64 17.21
N THR A 154 0.00 -5.98 16.55
CA THR A 154 -0.70 -7.25 16.80
C THR A 154 0.18 -8.47 16.51
N ALA A 155 0.97 -8.42 15.43
CA ALA A 155 1.96 -9.46 15.16
C ALA A 155 3.05 -9.49 16.23
N TYR A 156 3.55 -8.34 16.68
CA TYR A 156 4.55 -8.30 17.76
C TYR A 156 4.00 -8.85 19.08
N ASP A 157 2.78 -8.48 19.46
CA ASP A 157 2.10 -9.01 20.65
C ASP A 157 1.80 -10.51 20.52
N GLY A 158 1.55 -11.01 19.31
CA GLY A 158 1.43 -12.44 19.03
C GLY A 158 2.69 -13.24 19.36
N LEU A 159 3.88 -12.64 19.28
CA LEU A 159 5.14 -13.29 19.67
C LEU A 159 5.20 -13.55 21.18
N LEU A 160 4.62 -12.67 22.00
CA LEU A 160 4.51 -12.86 23.47
C LEU A 160 3.69 -14.09 23.84
N SER A 161 2.82 -14.55 22.94
CA SER A 161 2.04 -15.77 23.11
C SER A 161 2.84 -17.04 22.77
N GLY A 162 4.11 -16.92 22.41
CA GLY A 162 5.02 -18.04 22.14
C GLY A 162 4.94 -18.63 20.73
N ASN A 163 4.21 -18.01 19.80
CA ASN A 163 4.04 -18.49 18.43
C ASN A 163 4.71 -17.56 17.42
N ASN A 164 5.34 -18.13 16.39
CA ASN A 164 5.85 -17.37 15.24
C ASN A 164 4.71 -16.67 14.50
N GLN A 165 4.96 -15.45 14.01
CA GLN A 165 3.98 -14.61 13.35
C GLN A 165 4.40 -14.31 11.91
N SER A 166 3.42 -14.04 11.05
CA SER A 166 3.68 -13.68 9.65
C SER A 166 2.73 -12.59 9.18
N ILE A 167 3.26 -11.57 8.51
CA ILE A 167 2.49 -10.54 7.84
C ILE A 167 2.62 -10.76 6.34
N LEU A 168 1.51 -11.11 5.67
CA LEU A 168 1.46 -11.29 4.22
C LEU A 168 0.92 -10.03 3.55
N ILE A 169 1.71 -9.43 2.66
CA ILE A 169 1.33 -8.20 1.94
C ILE A 169 1.13 -8.54 0.46
N THR A 170 -0.13 -8.56 0.03
CA THR A 170 -0.52 -8.86 -1.35
C THR A 170 -0.90 -7.60 -2.13
N GLY A 171 -0.94 -7.69 -3.45
CA GLY A 171 -1.37 -6.61 -4.33
C GLY A 171 -0.64 -6.62 -5.67
N GLU A 172 -1.20 -5.93 -6.66
CA GLU A 172 -0.60 -5.80 -7.98
C GLU A 172 0.65 -4.91 -7.99
N SER A 173 1.33 -4.82 -9.14
CA SER A 173 2.46 -3.88 -9.30
C SER A 173 1.96 -2.44 -9.08
N GLY A 174 2.66 -1.66 -8.26
CA GLY A 174 2.24 -0.30 -7.94
C GLY A 174 1.27 -0.17 -6.76
N ALA A 175 0.77 -1.28 -6.19
CA ALA A 175 -0.15 -1.24 -5.04
C ALA A 175 0.48 -0.74 -3.71
N GLY A 176 1.79 -0.48 -3.67
CA GLY A 176 2.47 0.03 -2.46
C GLY A 176 3.02 -1.03 -1.51
N LYS A 177 3.09 -2.30 -1.91
CA LYS A 177 3.61 -3.42 -1.08
C LYS A 177 4.97 -3.12 -0.43
N THR A 178 5.94 -2.67 -1.22
CA THR A 178 7.32 -2.40 -0.77
C THR A 178 7.37 -1.28 0.27
N VAL A 179 6.58 -0.21 0.07
CA VAL A 179 6.52 0.92 1.02
C VAL A 179 5.94 0.46 2.35
N ASN A 180 4.81 -0.25 2.34
CA ASN A 180 4.20 -0.80 3.55
C ASN A 180 5.15 -1.78 4.28
N THR A 181 5.88 -2.62 3.53
CA THR A 181 6.89 -3.53 4.10
C THR A 181 7.97 -2.76 4.86
N LYS A 182 8.53 -1.68 4.26
CA LYS A 182 9.53 -0.83 4.91
C LYS A 182 9.01 -0.21 6.20
N ARG A 183 7.77 0.31 6.19
CA ARG A 183 7.14 0.91 7.39
C ARG A 183 6.88 -0.10 8.50
N ILE A 184 6.50 -1.33 8.16
CA ILE A 184 6.35 -2.41 9.15
C ILE A 184 7.70 -2.79 9.77
N ILE A 185 8.76 -2.88 8.95
CA ILE A 185 10.12 -3.12 9.44
C ILE A 185 10.57 -2.03 10.41
N GLU A 186 10.41 -0.76 10.03
CA GLU A 186 10.75 0.40 10.86
C GLU A 186 9.99 0.36 12.20
N TYR A 187 8.69 0.06 12.16
CA TYR A 187 7.85 -0.05 13.35
C TYR A 187 8.33 -1.15 14.30
N LEU A 188 8.55 -2.36 13.76
CA LEU A 188 9.01 -3.52 14.54
C LEU A 188 10.41 -3.32 15.14
N GLY A 189 11.29 -2.61 14.44
CA GLY A 189 12.59 -2.19 14.96
C GLY A 189 12.45 -1.21 16.14
N ALA A 190 11.59 -0.21 16.00
CA ALA A 190 11.34 0.79 17.06
C ALA A 190 10.70 0.17 18.31
N VAL A 191 9.74 -0.75 18.15
CA VAL A 191 9.13 -1.47 19.28
C VAL A 191 10.16 -2.27 20.06
N SER A 192 11.03 -2.99 19.34
CA SER A 192 12.13 -3.73 19.94
C SER A 192 13.10 -2.82 20.72
N GLU A 193 13.44 -1.65 20.16
CA GLU A 193 14.35 -0.69 20.80
C GLU A 193 13.74 -0.12 22.08
N TYR A 194 12.44 0.19 22.08
CA TYR A 194 11.71 0.69 23.23
C TYR A 194 11.70 -0.31 24.40
N ARG A 195 11.47 -1.60 24.12
CA ARG A 195 11.48 -2.66 25.15
C ARG A 195 12.86 -2.92 25.72
N GLY A 196 13.90 -2.82 24.90
CA GLY A 196 15.26 -3.15 25.28
C GLY A 196 15.98 -2.17 26.21
N GLN A 197 15.29 -1.25 26.91
CA GLN A 197 15.82 -0.21 27.83
C GLN A 197 17.37 -0.15 27.87
N PHE A 198 17.97 0.70 27.03
CA PHE A 198 19.42 0.92 26.92
C PHE A 198 20.26 -0.21 26.28
N GLY A 199 19.65 -1.12 25.51
CA GLY A 199 20.34 -2.01 24.59
C GLY A 199 20.43 -1.42 23.19
N ILE A 200 21.64 -1.33 22.62
CA ILE A 200 21.85 -0.99 21.22
C ILE A 200 21.12 -2.05 20.38
N SER A 201 19.94 -1.72 19.83
CA SER A 201 19.56 -2.30 18.53
C SER A 201 20.77 -2.04 17.65
N ASP A 202 21.46 -3.08 17.21
CA ASP A 202 22.70 -3.00 16.41
C ASP A 202 22.40 -2.42 14.99
N GLY A 203 21.38 -1.55 14.87
CA GLY A 203 20.84 -1.03 13.63
C GLY A 203 20.39 -2.14 12.70
N ILE A 204 19.81 -3.23 13.22
CA ILE A 204 19.40 -4.38 12.39
C ILE A 204 18.34 -3.93 11.38
N ASP A 205 17.37 -3.13 11.81
CA ASP A 205 16.35 -2.48 10.98
C ASP A 205 16.99 -1.60 9.89
N LYS A 206 18.02 -0.82 10.24
CA LYS A 206 18.76 0.04 9.30
C LYS A 206 19.54 -0.79 8.29
N ARG A 207 20.23 -1.85 8.73
CA ARG A 207 20.96 -2.79 7.88
C ARG A 207 20.02 -3.55 6.95
N LEU A 208 18.85 -3.95 7.44
CA LEU A 208 17.82 -4.60 6.64
C LEU A 208 17.26 -3.66 5.56
N THR A 209 17.04 -2.40 5.93
CA THR A 209 16.62 -1.35 4.99
C THR A 209 17.69 -1.09 3.92
N ALA A 210 18.96 -1.00 4.32
CA ALA A 210 20.10 -0.86 3.41
C ALA A 210 20.25 -2.07 2.46
N ALA A 211 20.13 -3.30 2.97
CA ALA A 211 20.10 -4.50 2.13
C ALA A 211 18.91 -4.46 1.15
N GLY A 212 17.78 -3.90 1.58
CA GLY A 212 16.63 -3.63 0.74
C GLY A 212 16.96 -2.74 -0.46
N ILE A 213 17.72 -1.65 -0.26
CA ILE A 213 18.16 -0.73 -1.33
C ILE A 213 18.98 -1.47 -2.39
N VAL A 214 19.97 -2.27 -1.95
CA VAL A 214 20.78 -3.08 -2.88
C VAL A 214 19.92 -4.08 -3.66
N ILE A 215 19.00 -4.77 -2.99
CA ILE A 215 18.09 -5.71 -3.67
C ILE A 215 17.20 -4.96 -4.68
N GLU A 216 16.71 -3.76 -4.34
CA GLU A 216 15.90 -2.94 -5.24
C GLU A 216 16.71 -2.52 -6.48
N ALA A 217 17.97 -2.12 -6.33
CA ALA A 217 18.83 -1.79 -7.47
C ALA A 217 18.99 -2.98 -8.44
N PHE A 218 19.21 -4.18 -7.91
CA PHE A 218 19.48 -5.38 -8.72
C PHE A 218 18.23 -6.12 -9.23
N ALA A 219 17.06 -5.90 -8.63
CA ALA A 219 15.87 -6.70 -8.91
C ALA A 219 14.58 -5.91 -9.12
N ASN A 220 14.61 -4.58 -8.98
CA ASN A 220 13.52 -3.74 -9.43
C ASN A 220 13.83 -3.14 -10.80
N ALA A 221 12.77 -2.90 -11.56
CA ALA A 221 12.83 -2.31 -12.88
C ALA A 221 11.63 -1.40 -13.12
N SER A 222 11.80 -0.46 -14.05
CA SER A 222 10.71 0.35 -14.54
C SER A 222 9.88 -0.44 -15.55
N THR A 223 8.57 -0.35 -15.37
CA THR A 223 7.55 -0.96 -16.22
C THR A 223 6.52 0.08 -16.61
N ILE A 224 5.63 -0.24 -17.55
CA ILE A 224 4.52 0.66 -17.95
C ILE A 224 3.60 1.08 -16.79
N TYR A 225 3.50 0.29 -15.71
CA TYR A 225 2.58 0.54 -14.60
C TYR A 225 3.27 1.04 -13.32
N ASN A 226 4.59 0.87 -13.22
CA ASN A 226 5.34 1.17 -12.00
C ASN A 226 6.82 1.36 -12.34
N SER A 227 7.35 2.53 -12.00
CA SER A 227 8.76 2.90 -12.20
C SER A 227 9.72 2.08 -11.33
N ASN A 228 9.26 1.53 -10.20
CA ASN A 228 10.07 0.76 -9.26
C ASN A 228 9.44 -0.63 -8.96
N SER A 229 9.12 -1.39 -10.02
CA SER A 229 8.46 -2.70 -9.90
C SER A 229 9.43 -3.78 -9.43
N SER A 230 9.17 -4.38 -8.27
CA SER A 230 9.93 -5.55 -7.81
C SER A 230 9.67 -6.78 -8.68
N ARG A 231 10.74 -7.33 -9.26
CA ARG A 231 10.71 -8.50 -10.14
C ARG A 231 11.25 -9.76 -9.45
N LEU A 232 11.18 -9.78 -8.12
CA LEU A 232 11.40 -10.95 -7.28
C LEU A 232 10.44 -10.90 -6.09
N GLY A 233 10.16 -12.06 -5.48
CA GLY A 233 9.51 -12.14 -4.18
C GLY A 233 10.53 -12.05 -3.05
N LYS A 234 10.14 -11.41 -1.93
CA LYS A 234 10.96 -11.27 -0.72
C LYS A 234 10.22 -11.90 0.45
N PHE A 235 10.90 -12.79 1.17
CA PHE A 235 10.47 -13.29 2.47
C PHE A 235 11.48 -12.78 3.51
N ILE A 236 11.01 -12.01 4.47
CA ILE A 236 11.84 -11.36 5.48
C ILE A 236 11.52 -12.00 6.83
N ARG A 237 12.50 -12.70 7.41
CA ARG A 237 12.40 -13.24 8.78
C ARG A 237 13.09 -12.28 9.73
N MET A 238 12.44 -11.97 10.85
CA MET A 238 13.04 -11.25 11.97
C MET A 238 12.99 -12.15 13.19
N ASP A 239 14.12 -12.28 13.86
CA ASP A 239 14.32 -13.17 14.99
C ASP A 239 14.38 -12.33 16.28
N TYR A 240 13.55 -12.68 17.27
CA TYR A 240 13.45 -12.02 18.57
C TYR A 240 13.86 -12.98 19.69
N ASP A 241 14.44 -12.46 20.77
CA ASP A 241 14.72 -13.24 21.99
C ASP A 241 13.51 -13.30 22.93
N ASP A 242 13.68 -13.98 24.06
CA ASP A 242 12.65 -14.13 25.11
C ASP A 242 12.26 -12.79 25.75
N ASP A 243 13.12 -11.77 25.67
CA ASP A 243 12.86 -10.39 26.11
C ASP A 243 12.17 -9.54 25.01
N MET A 244 11.82 -10.15 23.87
CA MET A 244 11.23 -9.52 22.69
C MET A 244 12.12 -8.47 22.02
N ILE A 245 13.43 -8.62 22.17
CA ILE A 245 14.46 -7.80 21.54
C ILE A 245 14.91 -8.49 20.24
N MET A 246 14.88 -7.76 19.14
CA MET A 246 15.35 -8.22 17.82
C MET A 246 16.83 -8.59 17.88
N LYS A 247 17.17 -9.83 17.53
CA LYS A 247 18.55 -10.36 17.48
C LYS A 247 19.08 -10.56 16.07
N GLY A 248 18.20 -10.69 15.09
CA GLY A 248 18.61 -10.94 13.72
C GLY A 248 17.50 -10.70 12.72
N ALA A 249 17.90 -10.58 11.45
CA ALA A 249 16.99 -10.56 10.33
C ALA A 249 17.62 -11.26 9.12
N GLN A 250 16.79 -11.90 8.32
CA GLN A 250 17.19 -12.61 7.10
C GLN A 250 16.22 -12.28 5.97
N ILE A 251 16.76 -11.95 4.79
CA ILE A 251 15.98 -11.83 3.56
C ILE A 251 16.22 -13.06 2.69
N GLN A 252 15.16 -13.80 2.39
CA GLN A 252 15.15 -14.83 1.38
C GLN A 252 14.45 -14.28 0.13
N THR A 253 15.10 -14.41 -1.02
CA THR A 253 14.53 -13.99 -2.31
C THR A 253 14.05 -15.21 -3.10
N CYS A 254 12.97 -15.04 -3.85
CA CYS A 254 12.42 -16.07 -4.71
C CYS A 254 12.01 -15.51 -6.08
N LEU A 255 12.06 -16.36 -7.10
CA LEU A 255 11.48 -16.09 -8.43
C LEU A 255 11.96 -14.78 -9.09
N LEU A 256 13.27 -14.49 -9.05
CA LEU A 256 13.83 -13.38 -9.84
C LEU A 256 13.52 -13.57 -11.33
N GLU A 257 12.97 -12.54 -11.98
CA GLU A 257 12.68 -12.52 -13.42
C GLU A 257 13.97 -12.41 -14.25
N LYS A 258 14.69 -13.53 -14.37
CA LYS A 258 15.98 -13.59 -15.10
C LYS A 258 15.87 -13.21 -16.57
N SER A 259 14.72 -13.43 -17.19
CA SER A 259 14.47 -13.08 -18.60
C SER A 259 14.64 -11.59 -18.88
N ARG A 260 14.37 -10.73 -17.89
CA ARG A 260 14.48 -9.26 -18.02
C ARG A 260 15.87 -8.78 -18.37
N VAL A 261 16.90 -9.52 -17.93
CA VAL A 261 18.31 -9.17 -18.20
C VAL A 261 18.58 -9.11 -19.69
N VAL A 262 18.00 -10.03 -20.46
CA VAL A 262 18.29 -10.19 -21.89
C VAL A 262 17.22 -9.61 -22.80
N LYS A 263 16.01 -9.38 -22.29
CA LYS A 263 14.86 -8.88 -23.05
C LYS A 263 13.95 -8.01 -22.20
N GLN A 264 13.52 -6.87 -22.76
CA GLN A 264 12.52 -5.99 -22.17
C GLN A 264 11.31 -5.88 -23.10
N ASN A 265 10.13 -5.64 -22.53
CA ASN A 265 8.96 -5.24 -23.31
C ASN A 265 9.10 -3.79 -23.77
N ASN A 266 8.26 -3.36 -24.71
CA ASN A 266 8.18 -1.95 -25.07
C ASN A 266 7.82 -1.11 -23.83
N ASP A 267 8.49 0.02 -23.68
CA ASP A 267 8.36 0.99 -22.58
C ASP A 267 8.79 0.47 -21.19
N ASP A 268 9.38 -0.73 -21.13
CA ASP A 268 10.05 -1.26 -19.93
C ASP A 268 11.55 -0.93 -19.94
N ARG A 269 12.13 -0.83 -18.74
CA ARG A 269 13.59 -0.84 -18.55
C ARG A 269 14.09 -2.22 -18.10
N ASN A 270 15.41 -2.40 -18.21
CA ASN A 270 16.12 -3.44 -17.48
C ASN A 270 16.21 -3.08 -15.97
N PHE A 271 16.90 -3.90 -15.17
CA PHE A 271 17.12 -3.60 -13.75
C PHE A 271 17.85 -2.27 -13.53
N HIS A 272 17.50 -1.57 -12.46
CA HIS A 272 18.02 -0.23 -12.16
C HIS A 272 19.54 -0.16 -12.12
N ILE A 273 20.19 -1.20 -11.58
CA ILE A 273 21.64 -1.27 -11.45
C ILE A 273 22.38 -1.02 -12.77
N PHE A 274 21.83 -1.44 -13.91
CA PHE A 274 22.49 -1.21 -15.20
C PHE A 274 22.52 0.26 -15.59
N TYR A 275 21.48 1.02 -15.25
CA TYR A 275 21.38 2.44 -15.54
C TYR A 275 22.14 3.26 -14.49
N GLN A 276 22.12 2.83 -13.23
CA GLN A 276 22.92 3.39 -12.14
C GLN A 276 24.43 3.28 -12.41
N LEU A 277 24.92 2.13 -12.89
CA LEU A 277 26.33 1.97 -13.28
C LEU A 277 26.76 2.90 -14.43
N LEU A 278 25.81 3.31 -15.28
CA LEU A 278 26.04 4.22 -16.39
C LEU A 278 25.80 5.69 -16.04
N SER A 279 25.31 5.99 -14.84
CA SER A 279 25.03 7.35 -14.40
C SER A 279 26.31 8.06 -13.94
N ASP A 280 26.19 9.35 -13.62
CA ASP A 280 27.27 10.15 -13.04
C ASP A 280 27.39 9.98 -11.51
N GLY A 281 26.52 9.16 -10.90
CA GLY A 281 26.61 8.79 -9.49
C GLY A 281 27.56 7.63 -9.21
N PHE A 282 28.01 6.92 -10.25
CA PHE A 282 29.00 5.84 -10.15
C PHE A 282 30.41 6.33 -10.52
N ASP A 283 31.44 5.78 -9.89
CA ASP A 283 32.83 6.19 -10.12
C ASP A 283 33.20 6.09 -11.60
N LYS A 284 33.67 7.22 -12.15
CA LYS A 284 33.93 7.36 -13.58
C LYS A 284 35.07 6.46 -14.03
N ASP A 285 36.18 6.41 -13.30
CA ASP A 285 37.36 5.66 -13.69
C ASP A 285 37.08 4.15 -13.65
N LEU A 286 36.36 3.70 -12.63
CA LEU A 286 35.89 2.33 -12.49
C LEU A 286 34.91 1.97 -13.62
N ARG A 287 33.95 2.85 -13.94
CA ARG A 287 33.02 2.69 -15.07
C ARG A 287 33.78 2.47 -16.39
N TYR A 288 34.77 3.30 -16.69
CA TYR A 288 35.60 3.13 -17.90
C TYR A 288 36.45 1.86 -17.86
N SER A 289 36.97 1.47 -16.70
CA SER A 289 37.74 0.23 -16.53
C SER A 289 36.90 -1.02 -16.83
N PHE A 290 35.60 -0.97 -16.57
CA PHE A 290 34.63 -2.03 -16.92
C PHE A 290 34.18 -2.00 -18.38
N GLY A 291 34.71 -1.08 -19.19
CA GLY A 291 34.27 -0.88 -20.57
C GLY A 291 32.91 -0.20 -20.71
N LEU A 292 32.40 0.43 -19.64
CA LEU A 292 31.08 1.04 -19.58
C LEU A 292 31.09 2.53 -19.99
N GLY A 293 31.86 2.89 -21.01
CA GLY A 293 32.06 4.29 -21.43
C GLY A 293 30.97 4.88 -22.33
N GLN A 294 30.05 4.05 -22.84
CA GLN A 294 28.99 4.46 -23.77
C GLN A 294 27.67 4.75 -23.06
N SER A 295 26.74 5.42 -23.74
CA SER A 295 25.36 5.59 -23.24
C SER A 295 24.60 4.26 -23.23
N ALA A 296 23.55 4.16 -22.41
CA ALA A 296 22.73 2.95 -22.30
C ALA A 296 22.22 2.44 -23.67
N ASN A 297 21.96 3.34 -24.63
CA ASN A 297 21.48 2.96 -25.97
C ASN A 297 22.47 2.10 -26.77
N ALA A 298 23.77 2.20 -26.45
CA ALA A 298 24.82 1.43 -27.13
C ALA A 298 24.84 -0.04 -26.71
N TYR A 299 24.21 -0.40 -25.58
CA TYR A 299 24.18 -1.76 -25.08
C TYR A 299 22.87 -2.44 -25.48
N LYS A 300 22.99 -3.54 -26.23
CA LYS A 300 21.84 -4.34 -26.69
C LYS A 300 20.87 -4.73 -25.57
N PHE A 301 21.35 -4.96 -24.34
CA PHE A 301 20.47 -5.35 -23.23
C PHE A 301 19.78 -4.18 -22.53
N LEU A 302 20.02 -2.93 -22.96
CA LEU A 302 19.44 -1.73 -22.35
C LEU A 302 18.62 -0.88 -23.35
N ASN A 303 18.61 -1.25 -24.64
CA ASN A 303 17.96 -0.47 -25.69
C ASN A 303 16.72 -1.13 -26.32
N GLN A 304 16.33 -2.34 -25.90
CA GLN A 304 15.23 -3.08 -26.53
C GLN A 304 13.86 -2.53 -26.15
N GLY A 305 13.71 -2.03 -24.93
CA GLY A 305 12.44 -1.50 -24.45
C GLY A 305 12.13 -0.07 -24.90
N GLY A 306 13.03 0.60 -25.62
CA GLY A 306 12.83 1.99 -26.06
C GLY A 306 12.86 3.04 -24.94
N LYS A 307 12.99 2.62 -23.66
CA LYS A 307 13.04 3.48 -22.48
C LYS A 307 14.40 3.39 -21.80
N ILE A 308 15.17 4.49 -21.87
CA ILE A 308 16.49 4.59 -21.22
C ILE A 308 16.39 5.41 -19.93
N LYS A 309 15.70 6.55 -20.00
CA LYS A 309 15.43 7.43 -18.86
C LYS A 309 13.98 7.28 -18.43
N ASP A 310 13.75 7.34 -17.14
CA ASP A 310 12.42 7.40 -16.53
C ASP A 310 12.34 8.70 -15.72
N PRO A 311 11.34 9.57 -15.95
CA PRO A 311 11.23 10.84 -15.24
C PRO A 311 11.04 10.68 -13.72
N GLU A 312 10.59 9.51 -13.25
CA GLU A 312 10.41 9.23 -11.82
C GLU A 312 11.67 8.69 -11.14
N ILE A 313 12.75 8.43 -11.89
CA ILE A 313 13.95 7.75 -11.38
C ILE A 313 15.18 8.62 -11.59
N ASP A 314 15.87 8.91 -10.48
CA ASP A 314 17.22 9.45 -10.50
C ASP A 314 18.24 8.31 -10.39
N ASP A 315 18.75 7.84 -11.54
CA ASP A 315 19.76 6.78 -11.58
C ASP A 315 21.12 7.23 -11.01
N ALA A 316 21.40 8.54 -10.90
CA ALA A 316 22.62 9.04 -10.26
C ALA A 316 22.50 8.97 -8.75
N GLN A 317 21.40 9.48 -8.18
CA GLN A 317 21.13 9.32 -6.75
C GLN A 317 21.02 7.85 -6.36
N GLY A 318 20.34 7.02 -7.17
CA GLY A 318 20.23 5.59 -6.90
C GLY A 318 21.58 4.86 -6.90
N ALA A 319 22.55 5.30 -7.69
CA ALA A 319 23.91 4.76 -7.65
C ALA A 319 24.61 5.12 -6.33
N VAL A 320 24.46 6.37 -5.87
CA VAL A 320 25.01 6.83 -4.58
C VAL A 320 24.38 6.06 -3.42
N ASP A 321 23.06 5.84 -3.43
CA ASP A 321 22.36 5.13 -2.36
C ASP A 321 22.72 3.64 -2.29
N THR A 322 23.17 3.06 -3.41
CA THR A 322 23.54 1.64 -3.51
C THR A 322 24.97 1.35 -3.06
N LEU A 323 25.86 2.35 -3.11
CA LEU A 323 27.28 2.25 -2.75
C LEU A 323 27.52 2.48 -1.25
#